data_AF-A0A2G8KTH7-F1
#
_entry.id   AF-A0A2G8KTH7-F1
#
_cell.length_a   1.000
_cell.length_b   1.000
_cell.length_c   1.000
_cell.angle_alpha   90.00
_cell.angle_beta   90.00
_cell.angle_gamma   90.00
#
_symmetry.space_group_name_H-M   'P 1'
#
loop_
_entity.id
_entity.type
_entity.pdbx_description
1 polymer ?
#
loop_
_entity_poly.entity_id
_entity_poly.type
_entity_poly.pdbx_seq_one_letter_code
_entity_poly.pdbx_strand_id
1 'polypeptide(L)'
;MSELALLKKERGQNFDNKTALAILNNFWNLDKHLSTLWGKFQTDESMEDFERLKNVIKEHAIECLEHYKRIICCPKMKSFTKKLMTEEWFPDSSITEEFGDVIKTFISALDRSYFMEWHDDVRLMVHQVYLKAMRKNCRHLKCESDDERQKVAKRLNLEKRSIESIIHDRISQDEVGYIDLLKEVADVIESTDELSCKTSVTVLKLKQKDIITKKQLEAILTIHGGFSSNHKKIIGSLYKDDK
;
A
#
# COMPACT_ATOMS: atom_id res chain seq x y z
N MET A 1 36.30 9.34 7.88
CA MET A 1 35.04 9.65 7.12
C MET A 1 33.92 8.97 7.87
N SER A 2 32.83 9.66 8.20
CA SER A 2 31.67 9.01 8.84
C SER A 2 30.98 8.06 7.85
N GLU A 3 30.32 7.02 8.33
CA GLU A 3 29.51 6.11 7.50
C GLU A 3 28.44 6.88 6.70
N LEU A 4 27.95 8.00 7.23
CA LEU A 4 27.10 8.96 6.52
C LEU A 4 27.77 9.67 5.34
N ALA A 5 29.07 9.97 5.45
CA ALA A 5 29.83 10.56 4.36
C ALA A 5 30.11 9.55 3.23
N LEU A 6 30.21 8.26 3.57
CA LEU A 6 30.23 7.15 2.61
C LEU A 6 28.87 7.00 1.91
N LEU A 7 27.76 6.96 2.66
CA LEU A 7 26.39 6.94 2.14
C LEU A 7 26.08 8.08 1.16
N LYS A 8 26.53 9.31 1.47
CA LYS A 8 26.34 10.47 0.57
C LYS A 8 27.23 10.41 -0.67
N LYS A 9 28.42 9.83 -0.57
CA LYS A 9 29.38 9.69 -1.69
C LYS A 9 28.99 8.56 -2.64
N GLU A 10 28.31 7.53 -2.14
CA GLU A 10 27.78 6.39 -2.91
C GLU A 10 26.40 6.65 -3.54
N ARG A 11 25.78 7.82 -3.37
CA ARG A 11 24.54 8.19 -4.08
C ARG A 11 24.64 8.10 -5.62
N GLY A 12 25.84 8.03 -6.18
CA GLY A 12 26.12 7.79 -7.61
C GLY A 12 26.50 6.36 -7.97
N GLN A 13 26.57 5.43 -7.01
CA GLN A 13 26.89 4.01 -7.22
C GLN A 13 25.71 3.14 -6.77
N ASN A 14 25.53 2.00 -7.44
CA ASN A 14 24.41 1.08 -7.24
C ASN A 14 24.34 0.61 -5.78
N PHE A 15 23.51 1.29 -4.98
CA PHE A 15 23.12 0.86 -3.65
C PHE A 15 22.28 -0.42 -3.79
N ASP A 16 22.94 -1.58 -3.69
CA ASP A 16 22.28 -2.85 -3.94
C ASP A 16 21.31 -3.23 -2.81
N ASN A 17 20.37 -4.11 -3.16
CA ASN A 17 19.27 -4.49 -2.28
C ASN A 17 19.73 -5.07 -0.93
N LYS A 18 20.88 -5.76 -0.92
CA LYS A 18 21.41 -6.41 0.28
C LYS A 18 22.01 -5.38 1.22
N THR A 19 22.66 -4.36 0.67
CA THR A 19 23.28 -3.27 1.44
C THR A 19 22.22 -2.41 2.12
N ALA A 20 21.15 -2.04 1.42
CA ALA A 20 20.04 -1.27 2.01
C ALA A 20 19.39 -2.02 3.20
N LEU A 21 19.17 -3.34 3.06
CA LEU A 21 18.62 -4.18 4.13
C LEU A 21 19.58 -4.35 5.31
N ALA A 22 20.87 -4.54 5.04
CA ALA A 22 21.86 -4.68 6.09
C ALA A 22 21.96 -3.41 6.94
N ILE A 23 21.95 -2.23 6.30
CA ILE A 23 21.99 -0.94 6.99
C ILE A 23 20.72 -0.73 7.83
N LEU A 24 19.56 -1.04 7.27
CA LEU A 24 18.27 -0.96 7.96
C LEU A 24 18.26 -1.86 9.22
N ASN A 25 18.71 -3.12 9.08
CA ASN A 25 18.85 -4.05 10.21
C ASN A 25 19.85 -3.57 11.26
N ASN A 26 20.94 -2.91 10.85
CA ASN A 26 21.94 -2.38 11.78
C ASN A 26 21.38 -1.22 12.61
N PHE A 27 20.60 -0.31 12.02
CA PHE A 27 19.95 0.77 12.77
C PHE A 27 18.95 0.23 13.80
N TRP A 28 18.20 -0.83 13.47
CA TRP A 28 17.27 -1.44 14.42
C TRP A 28 17.96 -2.21 15.54
N ASN A 29 19.01 -2.96 15.22
CA ASN A 29 19.83 -3.60 16.24
C ASN A 29 20.47 -2.56 17.17
N LEU A 30 20.86 -1.41 16.63
CA LEU A 30 21.38 -0.30 17.40
C LEU A 30 20.34 0.30 18.36
N ASP A 31 19.09 0.55 17.92
CA ASP A 31 18.02 1.06 18.79
C ASP A 31 17.68 0.08 19.93
N LYS A 32 17.58 -1.23 19.61
CA LYS A 32 17.37 -2.28 20.63
C LYS A 32 18.51 -2.35 21.63
N HIS A 33 19.74 -2.29 21.14
CA HIS A 33 20.93 -2.35 21.98
C HIS A 33 21.00 -1.13 22.89
N LEU A 34 20.77 0.08 22.37
CA LEU A 34 20.70 1.32 23.14
C LEU A 34 19.63 1.28 24.22
N SER A 35 18.41 0.82 23.87
CA SER A 35 17.32 0.67 24.85
C SER A 35 17.65 -0.35 25.95
N THR A 36 18.37 -1.42 25.60
CA THR A 36 18.81 -2.43 26.58
C THR A 36 19.92 -1.90 27.49
N LEU A 37 20.89 -1.15 26.94
CA LEU A 37 21.98 -0.56 27.71
C LEU A 37 21.46 0.52 28.67
N TRP A 38 20.58 1.40 28.20
CA TRP A 38 19.95 2.42 29.03
C TRP A 38 19.19 1.85 30.22
N GLY A 39 18.45 0.74 30.02
CA GLY A 39 17.73 0.07 31.10
C GLY A 39 18.63 -0.72 32.08
N LYS A 40 19.91 -0.95 31.74
CA LYS A 40 20.83 -1.79 32.54
C LYS A 40 21.89 -1.00 33.30
N PHE A 41 22.31 0.15 32.79
CA PHE A 41 23.38 0.94 33.37
C PHE A 41 22.81 2.25 33.92
N GLN A 42 23.22 2.63 35.13
CA GLN A 42 23.00 3.99 35.60
C GLN A 42 23.93 4.91 34.81
N THR A 43 23.33 5.93 34.19
CA THR A 43 24.03 6.93 33.38
C THR A 43 23.63 8.30 33.91
N ASP A 44 24.58 9.25 33.88
CA ASP A 44 24.35 10.65 34.25
C ASP A 44 23.67 11.46 33.12
N GLU A 45 23.52 10.86 31.94
CA GLU A 45 22.84 11.45 30.79
C GLU A 45 21.34 11.60 31.04
N SER A 46 20.74 12.62 30.44
CA SER A 46 19.31 12.88 30.57
C SER A 46 18.49 11.93 29.70
N MET A 47 17.23 11.68 30.11
CA MET A 47 16.26 10.97 29.26
C MET A 47 16.02 11.70 27.93
N GLU A 48 16.19 13.03 27.92
CA GLU A 48 16.05 13.85 26.71
C GLU A 48 17.16 13.57 25.69
N ASP A 49 18.41 13.42 26.14
CA ASP A 49 19.54 13.07 25.27
C ASP A 49 19.42 11.66 24.69
N PHE A 50 18.92 10.72 25.49
CA PHE A 50 18.63 9.36 25.06
C PHE A 50 17.52 9.32 23.99
N GLU A 51 16.40 10.01 24.21
CA GLU A 51 15.32 10.10 23.23
C GLU A 51 15.75 10.85 21.96
N ARG A 52 16.59 11.88 22.08
CA ARG A 52 17.19 12.56 20.92
C ARG A 52 18.01 11.59 20.07
N LEU A 53 18.85 10.76 20.70
CA LEU A 53 19.66 9.77 19.98
C LEU A 53 18.78 8.70 19.30
N LYS A 54 17.73 8.21 19.97
CA LYS A 54 16.76 7.28 19.38
C LYS A 54 16.04 7.89 18.18
N ASN A 55 15.64 9.15 18.27
CA ASN A 55 14.99 9.84 17.16
C ASN A 55 15.92 9.96 15.94
N VAL A 56 17.20 10.28 16.14
CA VAL A 56 18.18 10.29 15.03
C VAL A 56 18.29 8.91 14.37
N ILE A 57 18.36 7.83 15.16
CA ILE A 57 18.42 6.47 14.62
C ILE A 57 17.15 6.12 13.83
N LYS A 58 15.98 6.46 14.37
CA LYS A 58 14.69 6.27 13.69
C LYS A 58 14.61 7.04 12.39
N GLU A 59 14.98 8.32 12.37
CA GLU A 59 15.00 9.14 11.14
C GLU A 59 15.86 8.50 10.05
N HIS A 60 17.05 8.00 10.40
CA HIS A 60 17.94 7.33 9.44
C HIS A 60 17.39 5.99 8.97
N ALA A 61 16.75 5.22 9.85
CA ALA A 61 16.07 3.98 9.48
C ALA A 61 14.90 4.26 8.50
N ILE A 62 14.12 5.31 8.73
CA ILE A 62 13.04 5.76 7.83
C ILE A 62 13.62 6.12 6.46
N GLU A 63 14.70 6.91 6.39
CA GLU A 63 15.36 7.26 5.12
C GLU A 63 15.85 6.02 4.36
N CYS A 64 16.45 5.06 5.06
CA CYS A 64 16.91 3.80 4.48
C CYS A 64 15.74 2.97 3.95
N LEU A 65 14.61 2.94 4.67
CA LEU A 65 13.43 2.23 4.21
C LEU A 65 12.80 2.90 3.00
N GLU A 66 12.68 4.23 2.99
CA GLU A 66 12.20 4.98 1.83
C GLU A 66 13.06 4.71 0.60
N HIS A 67 14.37 4.58 0.79
CA HIS A 67 15.29 4.17 -0.26
C HIS A 67 15.04 2.71 -0.73
N TYR A 68 14.89 1.77 0.21
CA TYR A 68 14.54 0.37 -0.07
C TYR A 68 13.22 0.25 -0.85
N LYS A 69 12.19 1.00 -0.44
CA LYS A 69 10.90 1.11 -1.16
C LYS A 69 11.10 1.60 -2.59
N ARG A 70 11.96 2.60 -2.83
CA ARG A 70 12.22 3.16 -4.17
C ARG A 70 12.98 2.22 -5.09
N ILE A 71 13.94 1.46 -4.56
CA ILE A 71 14.79 0.57 -5.37
C ILE A 71 14.12 -0.78 -5.64
N ILE A 72 13.42 -1.36 -4.65
CA ILE A 72 12.97 -2.76 -4.75
C ILE A 72 11.48 -2.85 -4.96
N CYS A 73 10.71 -2.22 -4.07
CA CYS A 73 9.26 -2.31 -4.14
C CYS A 73 8.75 -1.54 -5.35
N CYS A 74 9.14 -0.29 -5.54
CA CYS A 74 8.61 0.58 -6.58
C CYS A 74 8.76 0.02 -8.01
N PRO A 75 9.90 -0.56 -8.44
CA PRO A 75 10.01 -1.14 -9.78
C PRO A 75 9.15 -2.40 -9.96
N LYS A 76 9.14 -3.29 -8.97
CA LYS A 76 8.30 -4.51 -9.02
C LYS A 76 6.81 -4.15 -8.99
N MET A 77 6.39 -3.27 -8.08
CA MET A 77 5.03 -2.70 -7.99
C MET A 77 4.60 -2.01 -9.29
N LYS A 78 5.51 -1.29 -9.96
CA LYS A 78 5.23 -0.68 -11.28
C LYS A 78 4.96 -1.73 -12.35
N SER A 79 5.65 -2.87 -12.32
CA SER A 79 5.40 -3.99 -13.23
C SER A 79 4.00 -4.55 -13.01
N PHE A 80 3.61 -4.81 -11.75
CA PHE A 80 2.26 -5.29 -11.41
C PHE A 80 1.16 -4.33 -11.84
N THR A 81 1.38 -3.03 -11.64
CA THR A 81 0.42 -1.99 -12.06
C THR A 81 0.10 -2.09 -13.57
N LYS A 82 1.03 -2.58 -14.40
CA LYS A 82 0.79 -2.75 -15.84
C LYS A 82 -0.07 -3.98 -16.15
N LYS A 83 0.09 -5.07 -15.39
CA LYS A 83 -0.65 -6.34 -15.58
C LYS A 83 -2.05 -6.30 -14.97
N LEU A 84 -2.23 -5.62 -13.83
CA LEU A 84 -3.52 -5.54 -13.13
C LEU A 84 -4.58 -4.83 -13.97
N MET A 85 -5.84 -5.27 -13.85
CA MET A 85 -6.99 -4.69 -14.59
C MET A 85 -6.84 -4.83 -16.12
N THR A 86 -6.16 -5.87 -16.59
CA THR A 86 -6.05 -6.26 -18.01
C THR A 86 -6.63 -7.65 -18.22
N GLU A 87 -6.68 -8.15 -19.46
CA GLU A 87 -7.14 -9.51 -19.74
C GLU A 87 -6.29 -10.57 -19.03
N GLU A 88 -4.98 -10.34 -18.88
CA GLU A 88 -4.05 -11.23 -18.15
C GLU A 88 -4.40 -11.37 -16.66
N TRP A 89 -5.20 -10.45 -16.11
CA TRP A 89 -5.54 -10.43 -14.69
C TRP A 89 -6.62 -11.45 -14.29
N PHE A 90 -7.49 -11.88 -15.20
CA PHE A 90 -8.57 -12.83 -14.87
C PHE A 90 -8.14 -14.30 -14.77
N PRO A 91 -7.32 -14.85 -15.69
CA PRO A 91 -7.01 -16.28 -15.70
C PRO A 91 -6.06 -16.71 -14.58
N ASP A 92 -5.23 -15.80 -14.07
CA ASP A 92 -4.03 -16.17 -13.33
C ASP A 92 -4.10 -15.81 -11.84
N SER A 93 -3.92 -16.79 -10.95
CA SER A 93 -3.52 -16.54 -9.55
C SER A 93 -2.06 -16.07 -9.46
N SER A 94 -1.27 -16.27 -10.53
CA SER A 94 0.16 -15.98 -10.62
C SER A 94 0.49 -14.51 -10.34
N ILE A 95 -0.31 -13.56 -10.84
CA ILE A 95 -0.06 -12.12 -10.63
C ILE A 95 -0.22 -11.74 -9.15
N THR A 96 -1.24 -12.29 -8.49
CA THR A 96 -1.49 -12.08 -7.05
C THR A 96 -0.43 -12.74 -6.20
N GLU A 97 0.02 -13.95 -6.57
CA GLU A 97 1.11 -14.67 -5.91
C GLU A 97 2.44 -13.91 -6.04
N GLU A 98 2.82 -13.50 -7.26
CA GLU A 98 4.00 -12.69 -7.53
C GLU A 98 3.98 -11.37 -6.74
N PHE A 99 2.82 -10.69 -6.70
CA PHE A 99 2.64 -9.47 -5.93
C PHE A 99 2.76 -9.74 -4.43
N GLY A 100 2.15 -10.83 -3.99
CA GLY A 100 2.24 -11.35 -2.63
C GLY A 100 3.67 -11.62 -2.19
N ASP A 101 4.51 -12.19 -3.04
CA ASP A 101 5.91 -12.47 -2.74
C ASP A 101 6.75 -11.18 -2.60
N VAL A 102 6.40 -10.12 -3.33
CA VAL A 102 7.01 -8.80 -3.11
C VAL A 102 6.60 -8.23 -1.76
N ILE A 103 5.32 -8.34 -1.38
CA ILE A 103 4.85 -7.93 -0.06
C ILE A 103 5.56 -8.75 1.03
N LYS A 104 5.64 -10.08 0.90
CA LYS A 104 6.36 -10.96 1.85
C LYS A 104 7.82 -10.57 1.97
N THR A 105 8.48 -10.30 0.86
CA THR A 105 9.90 -9.87 0.85
C THR A 105 10.06 -8.54 1.58
N PHE A 106 9.14 -7.60 1.38
CA PHE A 106 9.12 -6.32 2.07
C PHE A 106 8.86 -6.49 3.58
N ILE A 107 7.82 -7.25 3.95
CA ILE A 107 7.48 -7.52 5.35
C ILE A 107 8.60 -8.28 6.08
N SER A 108 9.20 -9.28 5.43
CA SER A 108 10.29 -10.08 6.04
C SER A 108 11.58 -9.29 6.21
N ALA A 109 11.73 -8.21 5.44
CA ALA A 109 12.82 -7.25 5.58
C ALA A 109 12.62 -6.27 6.74
N LEU A 110 11.42 -6.20 7.32
CA LEU A 110 11.09 -5.31 8.42
C LEU A 110 11.27 -6.00 9.77
N ASP A 111 11.95 -5.34 10.71
CA ASP A 111 11.98 -5.82 12.10
C ASP A 111 10.58 -5.73 12.72
N ARG A 112 10.15 -6.83 13.37
CA ARG A 112 8.82 -6.95 13.98
C ARG A 112 8.47 -5.84 14.96
N SER A 113 9.47 -5.22 15.62
CA SER A 113 9.26 -4.21 16.66
C SER A 113 8.72 -2.88 16.11
N TYR A 114 8.97 -2.60 14.83
CA TYR A 114 8.46 -1.41 14.13
C TYR A 114 7.33 -1.76 13.17
N PHE A 115 6.93 -3.03 13.12
CA PHE A 115 6.00 -3.51 12.13
C PHE A 115 4.65 -2.76 12.19
N MET A 116 4.18 -2.39 13.39
CA MET A 116 2.97 -1.58 13.56
C MET A 116 3.06 -0.21 12.87
N GLU A 117 4.26 0.40 12.82
CA GLU A 117 4.49 1.68 12.14
C GLU A 117 4.49 1.53 10.61
N TRP A 118 4.85 0.35 10.11
CA TRP A 118 5.00 0.07 8.68
C TRP A 118 3.84 -0.72 8.08
N HIS A 119 2.98 -1.28 8.93
CA HIS A 119 1.78 -1.96 8.50
C HIS A 119 0.95 -0.97 7.69
N ASP A 120 0.66 0.22 8.18
CA ASP A 120 -0.09 1.19 7.39
C ASP A 120 0.53 1.52 6.02
N ASP A 121 1.86 1.56 5.93
CA ASP A 121 2.56 1.79 4.67
C ASP A 121 2.40 0.64 3.66
N VAL A 122 2.38 -0.61 4.11
CA VAL A 122 2.12 -1.76 3.24
C VAL A 122 0.69 -1.68 2.68
N ARG A 123 -0.30 -1.35 3.51
CA ARG A 123 -1.70 -1.16 3.08
C ARG A 123 -1.81 -0.04 2.08
N LEU A 124 -1.25 1.12 2.40
CA LEU A 124 -1.25 2.27 1.51
C LEU A 124 -0.57 1.95 0.18
N MET A 125 0.54 1.21 0.20
CA MET A 125 1.23 0.77 -1.02
C MET A 125 0.34 -0.14 -1.87
N VAL A 126 -0.28 -1.15 -1.27
CA VAL A 126 -1.21 -2.06 -1.96
C VAL A 126 -2.37 -1.27 -2.57
N HIS A 127 -3.02 -0.43 -1.77
CA HIS A 127 -4.12 0.43 -2.22
C HIS A 127 -3.71 1.30 -3.42
N GLN A 128 -2.54 1.95 -3.35
CA GLN A 128 -2.04 2.79 -4.42
C GLN A 128 -1.75 2.00 -5.71
N VAL A 129 -1.25 0.77 -5.61
CA VAL A 129 -1.00 -0.09 -6.78
C VAL A 129 -2.32 -0.35 -7.52
N TYR A 130 -3.36 -0.81 -6.83
CA TYR A 130 -4.65 -1.11 -7.46
C TYR A 130 -5.34 0.14 -8.00
N LEU A 131 -5.39 1.23 -7.22
CA LEU A 131 -6.00 2.48 -7.70
C LEU A 131 -5.27 3.06 -8.92
N LYS A 132 -3.95 2.91 -8.98
CA LYS A 132 -3.15 3.33 -10.13
C LYS A 132 -3.39 2.43 -11.34
N ALA A 133 -3.52 1.12 -11.14
CA ALA A 133 -3.87 0.18 -12.20
C ALA A 133 -5.26 0.49 -12.76
N MET A 134 -6.27 0.66 -11.90
CA MET A 134 -7.62 1.05 -12.30
C MET A 134 -7.60 2.35 -13.11
N ARG A 135 -6.88 3.39 -12.66
CA ARG A 135 -6.78 4.65 -13.40
C ARG A 135 -6.14 4.51 -14.78
N LYS A 136 -5.16 3.62 -14.93
CA LYS A 136 -4.44 3.44 -16.19
C LYS A 136 -5.16 2.53 -17.17
N ASN A 137 -5.79 1.48 -16.65
CA ASN A 137 -6.28 0.36 -17.44
C ASN A 137 -7.82 0.26 -17.44
N CYS A 138 -8.55 1.19 -16.83
CA CYS A 138 -10.02 1.16 -16.74
C CYS A 138 -10.75 1.00 -18.08
N ARG A 139 -10.16 1.46 -19.18
CA ARG A 139 -10.77 1.34 -20.53
C ARG A 139 -10.77 -0.10 -21.04
N HIS A 140 -9.79 -0.91 -20.63
CA HIS A 140 -9.71 -2.32 -21.00
C HIS A 140 -10.65 -3.20 -20.17
N LEU A 141 -11.11 -2.68 -19.04
CA LEU A 141 -11.93 -3.40 -18.06
C LEU A 141 -13.34 -2.81 -17.94
N LYS A 142 -13.79 -2.03 -18.92
CA LYS A 142 -15.13 -1.45 -18.88
C LYS A 142 -16.15 -2.57 -19.06
N CYS A 143 -16.96 -2.81 -18.04
CA CYS A 143 -18.04 -3.80 -18.08
C CYS A 143 -19.19 -3.33 -18.98
N GLU A 144 -19.70 -4.23 -19.80
CA GLU A 144 -20.87 -4.02 -20.65
C GLU A 144 -22.11 -4.79 -20.16
N SER A 145 -21.92 -5.70 -19.18
CA SER A 145 -22.99 -6.51 -18.60
C SER A 145 -22.88 -6.68 -17.08
N ASP A 146 -23.98 -7.10 -16.47
CA ASP A 146 -24.05 -7.45 -15.03
C ASP A 146 -23.11 -8.62 -14.71
N ASP A 147 -23.02 -9.61 -15.59
CA ASP A 147 -22.13 -10.77 -15.44
C ASP A 147 -20.65 -10.36 -15.40
N GLU A 148 -20.26 -9.40 -16.23
CA GLU A 148 -18.89 -8.85 -16.21
C GLU A 148 -18.61 -8.06 -14.93
N ARG A 149 -19.58 -7.24 -14.48
CA ARG A 149 -19.49 -6.54 -13.18
C ARG A 149 -19.28 -7.52 -12.04
N GLN A 150 -20.06 -8.61 -12.00
CA GLN A 150 -19.94 -9.67 -11.01
C GLN A 150 -18.59 -10.40 -11.09
N LYS A 151 -18.07 -10.67 -12.29
CA LYS A 151 -16.74 -11.28 -12.49
C LYS A 151 -15.62 -10.38 -11.95
N VAL A 152 -15.65 -9.08 -12.25
CA VAL A 152 -14.65 -8.12 -11.75
C VAL A 152 -14.71 -7.99 -10.24
N ALA A 153 -15.91 -7.83 -9.67
CA ALA A 153 -16.10 -7.72 -8.22
C ALA A 153 -15.63 -8.99 -7.48
N LYS A 154 -15.97 -10.18 -8.00
CA LYS A 154 -15.50 -11.45 -7.48
C LYS A 154 -13.97 -11.56 -7.53
N ARG A 155 -13.33 -11.09 -8.61
CA ARG A 155 -11.87 -11.07 -8.72
C ARG A 155 -11.24 -10.14 -7.68
N LEU A 156 -11.73 -8.92 -7.52
CA LEU A 156 -11.27 -8.00 -6.47
C LEU A 156 -11.36 -8.58 -5.05
N ASN A 157 -12.46 -9.28 -4.75
CA ASN A 157 -12.66 -9.94 -3.47
C ASN A 157 -11.74 -11.17 -3.28
N LEU A 158 -11.33 -11.85 -4.36
CA LEU A 158 -10.30 -12.88 -4.31
C LEU A 158 -8.92 -12.27 -4.01
N GLU A 159 -8.54 -11.20 -4.73
CA GLU A 159 -7.28 -10.47 -4.50
C GLU A 159 -7.15 -10.00 -3.05
N LYS A 160 -8.22 -9.41 -2.52
CA LYS A 160 -8.30 -8.98 -1.12
C LYS A 160 -7.92 -10.13 -0.18
N ARG A 161 -8.62 -11.27 -0.30
CA ARG A 161 -8.42 -12.42 0.58
C ARG A 161 -7.01 -13.00 0.46
N SER A 162 -6.48 -13.08 -0.76
CA SER A 162 -5.11 -13.56 -0.98
C SER A 162 -4.07 -12.66 -0.32
N ILE A 163 -4.19 -11.34 -0.50
CA ILE A 163 -3.27 -10.36 0.11
C ILE A 163 -3.42 -10.36 1.64
N GLU A 164 -4.65 -10.33 2.15
CA GLU A 164 -4.90 -10.39 3.59
C GLU A 164 -4.32 -11.68 4.20
N SER A 165 -4.45 -12.83 3.55
CA SER A 165 -3.83 -14.08 4.01
C SER A 165 -2.30 -13.96 4.11
N ILE A 166 -1.65 -13.37 3.11
CA ILE A 166 -0.18 -13.18 3.08
C ILE A 166 0.30 -12.28 4.23
N ILE A 167 -0.46 -11.23 4.48
CA ILE A 167 -0.18 -10.22 5.50
C ILE A 167 -0.46 -10.82 6.88
N HIS A 168 -1.57 -11.52 7.02
CA HIS A 168 -1.98 -12.16 8.24
C HIS A 168 -1.06 -13.32 8.67
N ASP A 169 -0.50 -14.11 7.74
CA ASP A 169 0.52 -15.12 8.04
C ASP A 169 1.77 -14.55 8.72
N ARG A 170 1.95 -13.22 8.69
CA ARG A 170 3.10 -12.52 9.27
C ARG A 170 2.77 -11.65 10.48
N ILE A 171 1.51 -11.37 10.74
CA ILE A 171 1.05 -10.37 11.72
C ILE A 171 -0.02 -11.00 12.61
N SER A 172 0.08 -10.80 13.93
CA SER A 172 -0.86 -11.36 14.89
C SER A 172 -2.32 -11.03 14.54
N GLN A 173 -3.21 -11.95 14.91
CA GLN A 173 -4.59 -12.18 14.44
C GLN A 173 -5.64 -11.06 14.50
N ASP A 174 -5.28 -9.82 14.83
CA ASP A 174 -6.27 -8.85 15.27
C ASP A 174 -6.66 -7.77 14.24
N GLU A 175 -6.09 -7.77 13.03
CA GLU A 175 -6.36 -6.73 12.00
C GLU A 175 -7.23 -7.25 10.84
N VAL A 176 -8.47 -7.64 11.16
CA VAL A 176 -9.50 -7.95 10.17
C VAL A 176 -9.88 -6.69 9.36
N GLY A 177 -9.91 -6.79 8.02
CA GLY A 177 -10.35 -5.70 7.13
C GLY A 177 -9.24 -4.74 6.67
N TYR A 178 -7.99 -5.15 6.84
CA TYR A 178 -6.84 -4.30 6.55
C TYR A 178 -6.74 -3.85 5.07
N ILE A 179 -7.22 -4.63 4.09
CA ILE A 179 -7.29 -4.25 2.66
C ILE A 179 -8.76 -4.02 2.22
N ASP A 180 -9.51 -3.25 3.00
CA ASP A 180 -10.94 -3.00 2.73
C ASP A 180 -11.23 -2.21 1.45
N LEU A 181 -10.26 -1.46 0.92
CA LEU A 181 -10.43 -0.71 -0.33
C LEU A 181 -10.87 -1.61 -1.49
N LEU A 182 -10.28 -2.80 -1.63
CA LEU A 182 -10.60 -3.68 -2.77
C LEU A 182 -12.04 -4.19 -2.70
N LYS A 183 -12.53 -4.45 -1.49
CA LYS A 183 -13.94 -4.80 -1.25
C LYS A 183 -14.83 -3.61 -1.58
N GLU A 184 -14.53 -2.42 -1.06
CA GLU A 184 -15.35 -1.23 -1.30
C GLU A 184 -15.43 -0.86 -2.79
N VAL A 185 -14.34 -1.08 -3.54
CA VAL A 185 -14.37 -0.94 -5.01
C VAL A 185 -15.19 -2.04 -5.67
N ALA A 186 -15.12 -3.28 -5.19
CA ALA A 186 -15.96 -4.37 -5.67
C ALA A 186 -17.45 -4.05 -5.47
N ASP A 187 -17.83 -3.55 -4.29
CA ASP A 187 -19.21 -3.14 -3.96
C ASP A 187 -19.72 -2.03 -4.92
N VAL A 188 -18.86 -1.11 -5.33
CA VAL A 188 -19.19 -0.09 -6.36
C VAL A 188 -19.39 -0.73 -7.73
N ILE A 189 -18.52 -1.67 -8.13
CA ILE A 189 -18.56 -2.29 -9.46
C ILE A 189 -19.74 -3.24 -9.61
N GLU A 190 -20.12 -3.98 -8.55
CA GLU A 190 -21.23 -4.94 -8.60
C GLU A 190 -22.61 -4.31 -8.45
N SER A 191 -22.68 -3.03 -8.09
CA SER A 191 -23.93 -2.28 -7.93
C SER A 191 -24.77 -2.35 -9.23
N THR A 192 -26.03 -2.75 -9.12
CA THR A 192 -26.89 -2.98 -10.29
C THR A 192 -27.70 -1.76 -10.68
N ASP A 193 -28.04 -0.89 -9.72
CA ASP A 193 -28.85 0.31 -9.92
C ASP A 193 -28.11 1.61 -9.53
N GLU A 194 -28.66 2.76 -9.94
CA GLU A 194 -28.01 4.05 -9.72
C GLU A 194 -27.95 4.44 -8.24
N LEU A 195 -28.94 4.05 -7.43
CA LEU A 195 -29.02 4.41 -6.02
C LEU A 195 -28.02 3.59 -5.20
N SER A 196 -27.93 2.28 -5.44
CA SER A 196 -26.91 1.43 -4.83
C SER A 196 -25.52 1.89 -5.22
N CYS A 197 -25.27 2.17 -6.50
CA CYS A 197 -23.97 2.68 -6.97
C CYS A 197 -23.60 4.00 -6.27
N LYS A 198 -24.52 4.97 -6.16
CA LYS A 198 -24.31 6.22 -5.41
C LYS A 198 -23.96 5.96 -3.95
N THR A 199 -24.67 5.04 -3.32
CA THR A 199 -24.45 4.67 -1.91
C THR A 199 -23.06 4.08 -1.73
N SER A 200 -22.68 3.10 -2.55
CA SER A 200 -21.36 2.46 -2.50
C SER A 200 -20.22 3.45 -2.78
N VAL A 201 -20.37 4.34 -3.76
CA VAL A 201 -19.37 5.39 -4.06
C VAL A 201 -19.22 6.35 -2.88
N THR A 202 -20.31 6.70 -2.21
CA THR A 202 -20.31 7.56 -1.03
C THR A 202 -19.58 6.89 0.14
N VAL A 203 -19.88 5.62 0.41
CA VAL A 203 -19.22 4.83 1.45
C VAL A 203 -17.71 4.72 1.18
N LEU A 204 -17.33 4.38 -0.06
CA LEU A 204 -15.93 4.31 -0.49
C LEU A 204 -15.22 5.66 -0.27
N LYS A 205 -15.83 6.78 -0.63
CA LYS A 205 -15.22 8.10 -0.41
C LYS A 205 -15.10 8.45 1.07
N LEU A 206 -16.09 8.11 1.90
CA LEU A 206 -16.05 8.38 3.34
C LEU A 206 -14.97 7.56 4.04
N LYS A 207 -14.86 6.26 3.71
CA LYS A 207 -13.89 5.36 4.34
C LYS A 207 -12.46 5.56 3.84
N GLN A 208 -12.29 5.94 2.58
CA GLN A 208 -10.97 6.09 1.94
C GLN A 208 -10.65 7.55 1.62
N LYS A 209 -11.19 8.50 2.41
CA LYS A 209 -11.17 9.93 2.08
C LYS A 209 -9.77 10.49 1.77
N ASP A 210 -8.76 10.00 2.48
CA ASP A 210 -7.37 10.47 2.42
C ASP A 210 -6.55 9.80 1.30
N ILE A 211 -7.08 8.73 0.71
CA ILE A 211 -6.40 7.90 -0.29
C ILE A 211 -7.04 8.10 -1.67
N ILE A 212 -8.38 8.16 -1.71
CA ILE A 212 -9.12 8.15 -2.97
C ILE A 212 -9.37 9.56 -3.51
N THR A 213 -8.83 9.78 -4.71
CA THR A 213 -8.98 11.02 -5.47
C THR A 213 -10.18 10.94 -6.42
N LYS A 214 -10.68 12.12 -6.81
CA LYS A 214 -11.76 12.26 -7.80
C LYS A 214 -11.49 11.47 -9.09
N LYS A 215 -10.26 11.53 -9.62
CA LYS A 215 -9.85 10.83 -10.85
C LYS A 215 -9.86 9.31 -10.70
N GLN A 216 -9.61 8.78 -9.50
CA GLN A 216 -9.68 7.34 -9.24
C GLN A 216 -11.14 6.88 -9.15
N LEU A 217 -12.03 7.67 -8.53
CA LEU A 217 -13.47 7.42 -8.56
C LEU A 217 -14.04 7.42 -9.97
N GLU A 218 -13.64 8.39 -10.81
CA GLU A 218 -14.00 8.42 -12.23
C GLU A 218 -13.55 7.14 -12.97
N ALA A 219 -12.35 6.63 -12.67
CA ALA A 219 -11.84 5.41 -13.26
C ALA A 219 -12.62 4.16 -12.81
N ILE A 220 -12.97 4.06 -11.52
CA ILE A 220 -13.77 2.96 -10.97
C ILE A 220 -15.17 2.95 -11.61
N LEU A 221 -15.81 4.12 -11.72
CA LEU A 221 -17.10 4.24 -12.40
C LEU A 221 -17.01 3.95 -13.90
N THR A 222 -15.86 4.25 -14.53
CA THR A 222 -15.58 3.83 -15.91
C THR A 222 -15.53 2.31 -16.04
N ILE A 223 -14.88 1.61 -15.10
CA ILE A 223 -14.84 0.13 -15.04
C ILE A 223 -16.25 -0.43 -14.88
N HIS A 224 -17.04 0.11 -13.94
CA HIS A 224 -18.44 -0.29 -13.74
C HIS A 224 -19.26 -0.24 -15.05
N GLY A 225 -18.97 0.72 -15.93
CA GLY A 225 -19.51 0.79 -17.30
C GLY A 225 -20.98 1.21 -17.41
N GLY A 226 -21.81 0.92 -16.41
CA GLY A 226 -23.17 1.45 -16.27
C GLY A 226 -23.20 2.93 -15.88
N PHE A 227 -24.24 3.65 -16.30
CA PHE A 227 -24.52 5.06 -15.96
C PHE A 227 -23.50 6.11 -16.45
N SER A 228 -22.85 5.87 -17.59
CA SER A 228 -21.81 6.74 -18.18
C SER A 228 -22.20 8.22 -18.31
N SER A 229 -23.49 8.53 -18.49
CA SER A 229 -24.02 9.91 -18.53
C SER A 229 -24.19 10.56 -17.14
N ASN A 230 -24.27 9.76 -16.06
CA ASN A 230 -24.50 10.22 -14.69
C ASN A 230 -23.26 10.17 -13.78
N HIS A 231 -22.13 9.59 -14.21
CA HIS A 231 -20.88 9.55 -13.41
C HIS A 231 -20.47 10.93 -12.89
N LYS A 232 -20.52 11.95 -13.74
CA LYS A 232 -20.18 13.33 -13.37
C LYS A 232 -21.13 13.92 -12.32
N LYS A 233 -22.40 13.51 -12.30
CA LYS A 233 -23.38 13.96 -11.29
C LYS A 233 -23.12 13.28 -9.94
N ILE A 234 -22.88 11.96 -9.95
CA ILE A 234 -22.58 11.17 -8.75
C ILE A 234 -21.32 11.71 -8.06
N ILE A 235 -20.24 11.90 -8.81
CA ILE A 235 -18.99 12.44 -8.27
C ILE A 235 -19.14 13.93 -7.94
N GLY A 236 -19.83 14.68 -8.78
CA GLY A 236 -20.05 16.11 -8.60
C GLY A 236 -20.76 16.44 -7.28
N SER A 237 -21.70 15.61 -6.81
CA SER A 237 -22.34 15.80 -5.50
C SER A 237 -21.42 15.57 -4.30
N LEU A 238 -20.35 14.78 -4.46
CA LEU A 238 -19.46 14.39 -3.36
C LEU A 238 -18.33 15.38 -3.08
N TYR A 239 -18.07 16.31 -4.00
CA TYR A 239 -16.97 17.28 -3.92
C TYR A 239 -17.48 18.73 -3.97
N LYS A 240 -18.75 18.97 -3.63
CA LYS A 240 -19.33 20.33 -3.60
C LYS A 240 -18.83 21.18 -2.43
N ASP A 241 -18.28 20.55 -1.39
CA ASP A 241 -17.88 21.20 -0.15
C ASP A 241 -16.36 21.47 -0.04
N ASP A 242 -15.56 21.10 -1.05
CA ASP A 242 -14.09 21.29 -1.10
C ASP A 242 -13.68 22.62 -1.81
N LYS A 243 -14.54 23.65 -1.80
CA LYS A 243 -14.28 24.95 -2.44
C LYS A 243 -14.23 26.11 -1.47
#